data_AF-A0A9E0FHW5-F1
#
_entry.id   AF-A0A9E0FHW5-F1
#
_cell.length_a   1.000
_cell.length_b   1.000
_cell.length_c   1.000
_cell.angle_alpha   90.00
_cell.angle_beta   90.00
_cell.angle_gamma   90.00
#
_symmetry.space_group_name_H-M   'P 1'
#
loop_
_entity.id
_entity.type
_entity.pdbx_description
1 polymer ?
#
loop_
_entity_poly.entity_id
_entity_poly.type
_entity_poly.pdbx_seq_one_letter_code
_entity_poly.pdbx_strand_id
1 'polypeptide(L)'
;MKFKYITLILFVVAILFFANSAEAQCAMCKITAESGSQAADPPAPGLNQGIMYLASVPYLAILSIAFLFWRGYKKRKAEAAEYGVEDF
;
A
#
# COMPACT_ATOMS: atom_id res chain seq x y z
N MET A 1 -43.06 28.14 1.60
CA MET A 1 -41.73 28.80 1.73
C MET A 1 -41.00 28.38 3.00
N LYS A 2 -41.59 28.50 4.21
CA LYS A 2 -40.95 28.13 5.49
C LYS A 2 -40.48 26.66 5.57
N PHE A 3 -41.23 25.73 4.97
CA PHE A 3 -40.89 24.30 4.95
C PHE A 3 -39.59 23.98 4.19
N LYS A 4 -39.28 24.71 3.10
CA LYS A 4 -38.02 24.53 2.35
C LYS A 4 -36.80 24.90 3.18
N TYR A 5 -36.90 25.97 3.97
CA TYR A 5 -35.82 26.38 4.87
C TYR A 5 -35.64 25.40 6.02
N ILE A 6 -36.72 24.82 6.55
CA ILE A 6 -36.64 23.78 7.58
C ILE A 6 -35.93 22.53 7.05
N THR A 7 -36.28 22.07 5.84
CA THR A 7 -35.58 20.94 5.20
C THR A 7 -34.10 21.22 4.96
N LEU A 8 -33.76 22.44 4.52
CA LEU A 8 -32.38 22.85 4.28
C LEU A 8 -31.57 22.91 5.59
N ILE A 9 -32.16 23.43 6.67
CA ILE A 9 -31.53 23.48 8.00
C ILE A 9 -31.28 22.06 8.52
N LEU A 10 -32.26 21.16 8.41
CA LEU A 10 -32.11 19.76 8.82
C LEU A 10 -31.00 19.04 8.04
N PHE A 11 -30.89 19.30 6.74
CA PHE A 11 -29.84 18.72 5.91
C PHE A 11 -28.44 19.19 6.33
N VAL A 12 -28.28 20.50 6.58
CA VAL A 12 -27.01 21.07 7.05
C VAL A 12 -26.62 20.51 8.42
N VAL A 13 -27.58 20.41 9.35
CA VAL A 13 -27.34 19.84 10.68
C VAL A 13 -26.88 18.38 10.57
N ALA A 14 -27.53 17.58 9.72
CA ALA A 14 -27.13 16.19 9.50
C ALA A 14 -25.67 16.08 9.01
N ILE A 15 -25.26 16.89 8.03
CA ILE A 15 -23.88 16.89 7.52
C ILE A 15 -22.86 17.20 8.63
N LEU A 16 -23.16 18.17 9.50
CA LEU A 16 -22.26 18.55 10.60
C LEU A 16 -22.11 17.44 11.65
N PHE A 17 -23.16 16.66 11.89
CA PHE A 17 -23.10 15.50 12.79
C PHE A 17 -22.23 14.37 12.22
N PHE A 18 -22.28 14.11 10.91
CA PHE A 18 -21.49 13.06 10.27
C PHE A 18 -20.07 13.49 9.88
N ALA A 19 -19.76 14.79 9.88
CA ALA A 19 -18.42 15.31 9.54
C ALA A 19 -17.31 14.82 10.49
N ASN A 20 -17.65 14.51 11.75
CA ASN A 20 -16.68 14.06 12.76
C ASN A 20 -16.36 12.55 12.66
N SER A 21 -17.12 11.79 11.86
CA SER A 21 -16.91 10.35 11.65
C SER A 21 -16.23 10.08 10.30
N ALA A 22 -15.32 10.96 9.90
CA ALA A 22 -14.50 10.75 8.72
C ALA A 22 -13.25 9.95 9.11
N GLU A 23 -13.36 8.63 9.17
CA GLU A 23 -12.19 7.76 8.99
C GLU A 23 -11.50 8.21 7.69
N ALA A 24 -10.23 8.62 7.77
CA ALA A 24 -9.54 9.26 6.66
C ALA A 24 -9.52 8.35 5.43
N GLN A 25 -10.33 8.68 4.42
CA GLN A 25 -10.52 7.86 3.22
C GLN A 25 -9.31 7.88 2.27
N CYS A 26 -8.32 8.72 2.55
CA CYS A 26 -7.09 8.82 1.77
C CYS A 26 -5.95 8.23 2.58
N ALA A 27 -5.33 7.15 2.09
CA ALA A 27 -4.19 6.48 2.74
C ALA A 27 -3.07 7.46 3.15
N MET A 28 -2.87 8.52 2.36
CA MET A 28 -1.88 9.57 2.62
C MET A 28 -2.18 10.38 3.88
N CYS A 29 -3.45 10.73 4.13
CA CYS A 29 -3.83 11.52 5.31
C CYS A 29 -3.75 10.71 6.61
N LYS A 30 -4.02 9.40 6.53
CA LYS A 30 -3.89 8.47 7.68
C LYS A 30 -2.45 8.35 8.13
N ILE A 31 -1.51 8.16 7.19
CA ILE A 31 -0.07 8.05 7.50
C ILE A 31 0.47 9.34 8.12
N THR A 32 0.06 10.52 7.62
CA THR A 32 0.51 11.81 8.19
C THR A 32 -0.05 12.05 9.60
N ALA A 33 -1.32 11.71 9.85
CA ALA A 33 -1.93 11.85 11.18
C ALA A 33 -1.33 10.87 12.21
N GLU A 34 -1.02 9.64 11.79
CA GLU A 34 -0.39 8.63 12.64
C GLU A 34 1.10 8.92 12.90
N SER A 35 1.80 9.61 11.97
CA SER A 35 3.22 9.97 12.12
C SER A 35 3.44 11.27 12.91
N GLY A 36 2.53 12.26 12.81
CA GLY A 36 2.65 13.54 13.53
C GLY A 36 2.46 13.45 15.05
N SER A 37 1.80 12.39 15.54
CA SER A 37 1.54 12.18 16.98
C SER A 37 2.66 11.43 17.72
N GLN A 38 3.70 10.95 17.02
CA GLN A 38 4.79 10.14 17.57
C GLN A 38 6.16 10.84 17.54
N ALA A 39 6.18 12.15 17.28
CA ALA A 39 7.42 12.94 17.23
C ALA A 39 7.98 13.31 18.62
N ALA A 40 7.27 12.96 19.71
CA ALA A 40 7.74 13.11 21.07
C ALA A 40 7.63 11.74 21.78
N ASP A 41 8.77 11.22 22.25
CA ASP A 41 8.95 9.97 23.01
C ASP A 41 8.89 8.64 22.21
N PRO A 42 9.58 7.58 22.67
CA PRO A 42 10.26 6.60 21.82
C PRO A 42 9.29 5.88 20.87
N PRO A 43 9.75 5.52 19.65
CA PRO A 43 8.88 5.04 18.58
C PRO A 43 8.00 3.90 19.08
N ALA A 44 6.68 4.12 19.02
CA ALA A 44 5.70 3.15 19.46
C ALA A 44 5.95 1.82 18.72
N PRO A 45 6.02 0.66 19.41
CA PRO A 45 6.52 -0.61 18.86
C PRO A 45 5.68 -1.22 17.72
N GLY A 46 4.65 -0.54 17.23
CA GLY A 46 3.78 -0.99 16.14
C GLY A 46 3.91 -0.21 14.82
N LEU A 47 4.37 1.04 14.80
CA LEU A 47 4.38 1.86 13.56
C LEU A 47 5.37 1.32 12.51
N ASN A 48 6.51 0.79 12.97
CA ASN A 48 7.56 0.28 12.09
C ASN A 48 7.18 -1.05 11.39
N GLN A 49 6.10 -1.72 11.81
CA GLN A 49 5.67 -2.97 11.19
C GLN A 49 4.99 -2.73 9.83
N GLY A 50 4.19 -1.65 9.71
CA GLY A 50 3.54 -1.28 8.43
C GLY A 50 4.56 -0.88 7.36
N ILE A 51 5.59 -0.13 7.75
CA ILE A 51 6.68 0.27 6.84
C ILE A 51 7.46 -0.96 6.36
N MET A 52 7.84 -1.86 7.27
CA MET A 52 8.52 -3.12 6.92
C MET A 52 7.65 -3.99 5.99
N TYR A 53 6.34 -4.06 6.24
CA TYR A 53 5.40 -4.80 5.38
C TYR A 53 5.34 -4.22 3.97
N LEU A 54 5.12 -2.90 3.83
CA LEU A 54 5.06 -2.24 2.53
C LEU A 54 6.42 -2.27 1.79
N ALA A 55 7.52 -2.11 2.53
CA ALA A 55 8.87 -2.21 1.97
C ALA A 55 9.19 -3.63 1.50
N SER A 56 8.65 -4.69 2.13
CA SER A 56 8.93 -6.08 1.72
C SER A 56 8.40 -6.43 0.32
N VAL A 57 7.30 -5.82 -0.11
CA VAL A 57 6.63 -6.11 -1.38
C VAL A 57 7.55 -5.95 -2.60
N PRO A 58 8.22 -4.80 -2.84
CA PRO A 58 9.12 -4.65 -3.98
C PRO A 58 10.29 -5.64 -3.96
N TYR A 59 10.83 -5.98 -2.79
CA TYR A 59 11.93 -6.97 -2.70
C TYR A 59 11.46 -8.38 -3.07
N LEU A 60 10.28 -8.80 -2.60
CA LEU A 60 9.71 -10.10 -2.94
C LEU A 60 9.35 -10.20 -4.43
N ALA A 61 8.85 -9.10 -5.02
CA ALA A 61 8.58 -9.04 -6.45
C ALA A 61 9.86 -9.22 -7.28
N ILE A 62 10.93 -8.51 -6.94
CA ILE A 62 12.23 -8.63 -7.63
C ILE A 62 12.79 -10.04 -7.49
N LEU A 63 12.77 -10.61 -6.28
CA LEU A 63 13.28 -11.97 -6.02
C LEU A 63 12.50 -13.01 -6.85
N SER A 64 11.18 -12.88 -6.93
CA SER A 64 10.31 -13.79 -7.69
C SER A 64 10.62 -13.72 -9.19
N ILE A 65 10.75 -12.51 -9.74
CA ILE A 65 11.11 -12.30 -11.14
C ILE A 65 12.49 -12.90 -11.42
N ALA A 66 13.50 -12.55 -10.62
CA ALA A 66 14.86 -13.06 -10.78
C ALA A 66 14.91 -14.60 -10.75
N PHE A 67 14.16 -15.22 -9.84
CA PHE A 67 14.07 -16.68 -9.74
C PHE A 67 13.45 -17.32 -10.99
N LEU A 68 12.36 -16.76 -11.52
CA LEU A 68 11.72 -17.27 -12.74
C LEU A 68 12.66 -17.16 -13.96
N PHE A 69 13.36 -16.04 -14.11
CA PHE A 69 14.36 -15.85 -15.16
C PHE A 69 15.51 -16.85 -15.05
N TRP A 70 16.07 -17.03 -13.86
CA TRP A 70 17.15 -17.99 -13.63
C TRP A 70 16.74 -19.43 -13.94
N ARG A 71 15.52 -19.83 -13.55
CA ARG A 71 14.96 -21.14 -13.88
C ARG A 71 14.80 -21.33 -15.39
N GLY A 72 14.34 -20.30 -16.11
CA GLY A 72 14.24 -20.33 -17.57
C GLY A 72 15.61 -20.46 -18.25
N TYR A 73 16.60 -19.70 -17.78
CA TYR A 73 17.97 -19.76 -18.29
C TYR A 73 18.60 -21.16 -18.11
N LYS A 74 18.43 -21.77 -16.93
CA LYS A 74 18.94 -23.13 -16.67
C LYS A 74 18.33 -24.19 -17.59
N LYS A 75 17.03 -24.10 -17.87
CA LYS A 75 16.36 -25.02 -18.81
C LYS A 75 16.94 -24.89 -20.22
N ARG A 76 17.02 -23.66 -20.74
CA ARG A 76 17.58 -23.40 -22.07
C ARG A 76 19.04 -23.86 -22.19
N LYS A 77 19.84 -23.70 -21.14
CA LYS A 77 21.23 -24.17 -21.11
C LYS A 77 21.32 -25.70 -21.11
N ALA A 78 20.43 -26.38 -20.38
CA ALA A 78 20.35 -27.85 -20.41
C ALA A 78 19.94 -28.37 -21.79
N GLU A 79 18.93 -27.75 -22.42
CA GLU A 79 18.49 -28.08 -23.79
C GLU A 79 19.58 -27.81 -24.83
N ALA A 80 20.31 -26.70 -24.72
CA ALA A 80 21.43 -26.38 -25.62
C ALA A 80 22.62 -27.34 -25.49
N ALA A 81 22.92 -27.78 -24.26
CA ALA A 81 23.95 -28.78 -24.01
C ALA A 81 23.56 -30.18 -24.53
N GLU A 82 22.27 -30.52 -24.50
CA GLU A 82 21.75 -31.78 -25.06
C GLU A 82 21.76 -31.79 -26.60
N TYR A 83 21.50 -30.64 -27.25
CA TYR A 83 21.55 -30.51 -28.72
C TYR A 83 22.96 -30.26 -29.28
N GLY A 84 24.00 -30.23 -28.42
CA GLY A 84 25.39 -30.10 -28.88
C GLY A 84 25.69 -28.80 -29.64
N VAL A 85 25.01 -27.70 -29.29
CA VAL A 85 25.34 -26.37 -29.84
C VAL A 85 26.60 -25.89 -29.14
N GLU A 86 27.77 -26.15 -29.74
CA GLU A 86 29.02 -25.52 -29.31
C GLU A 86 28.92 -24.01 -29.63
N ASP A 87 28.74 -23.20 -28.59
CA ASP A 87 28.66 -21.73 -28.68
C ASP A 87 29.95 -21.17 -29.33
N PHE A 88 29.83 -20.46 -30.47
CA PHE A 88 30.92 -19.63 -31.06
C PHE A 88 31.18 -18.36 -30.25
#